data_AF-A1D2U2-F1
#
_entry.id   AF-A1D2U2-F1
#
_cell.length_a   1.000
_cell.length_b   1.000
_cell.length_c   1.000
_cell.angle_alpha   90.00
_cell.angle_beta   90.00
_cell.angle_gamma   90.00
#
_symmetry.space_group_name_H-M   'P 1'
#
loop_
_entity.id
_entity.type
_entity.pdbx_description
1 polymer ?
#
loop_
_entity_poly.entity_id
_entity_poly.type
_entity_poly.pdbx_seq_one_letter_code
_entity_poly.pdbx_strand_id
1 'polypeptide(L)'
;MKHLVAFTLNAALVLGVVVLQRRDESTQQHPLIDSFRHSPGVATNDALVRQCIAPGVVCVDKHGANLPYPFWRDSPNGTYATNLADIEFNGGRGQPKSTSWEHVERADFVVFDEERGRKLLGENPRVDFVFSVNPWALHEAPTYVPGLHKIFFSELSPMLEQFVIDLNVDPPTLSEFRADPPIYVPNGGFYYDGLIYYSVAGSSHKHKQRPGIVTLDPWTNKSSTLLNNYYGLTFTDCDDVIVDPVTGFVWFTVPYYSWWLEVADTPPQLKSATYRFNPATGSTVVVNDEMRSPNGIAMSPDRRHVYISDTEAAGQSAPISLDLPSPGVAGLLFNTTGKRTIYKFDLIDHGHALANKRPIHYDAIGTVPDGLKVARNGWVVTASGNGLSVMDEYGDMIARVQVNFTVNNFVWSDVDDYREVWMVGQGGVGRVRWDLQGQKAV
;
A
#
# COMPACT_ATOMS: atom_id res chain seq x y z
N MET A 1 -1.89 26.07 -49.23
CA MET A 1 -0.93 26.83 -50.05
C MET A 1 -0.82 28.25 -49.49
N LYS A 2 0.41 28.65 -49.14
CA LYS A 2 0.96 30.02 -49.06
C LYS A 2 0.41 30.95 -47.94
N HIS A 3 1.15 31.22 -46.85
CA HIS A 3 2.43 31.95 -46.64
C HIS A 3 2.33 33.48 -46.73
N LEU A 4 2.77 34.15 -45.64
CA LEU A 4 3.75 35.26 -45.56
C LEU A 4 4.09 35.43 -44.04
N VAL A 5 5.31 35.24 -43.50
CA VAL A 5 6.62 35.95 -43.65
C VAL A 5 6.60 37.32 -42.93
N ALA A 6 7.55 37.79 -42.10
CA ALA A 6 8.82 37.29 -41.55
C ALA A 6 9.50 38.36 -40.64
N PHE A 7 10.75 38.04 -40.22
CA PHE A 7 11.91 38.85 -39.78
C PHE A 7 12.04 39.16 -38.25
N THR A 8 12.91 38.47 -37.47
CA THR A 8 14.41 38.55 -37.29
C THR A 8 14.88 39.85 -36.59
N LEU A 9 15.96 39.98 -35.80
CA LEU A 9 17.24 39.26 -35.62
C LEU A 9 17.98 39.80 -34.36
N ASN A 10 19.06 39.10 -33.96
CA ASN A 10 20.31 39.54 -33.26
C ASN A 10 20.37 39.54 -31.72
N ALA A 11 21.47 39.13 -31.06
CA ALA A 11 22.71 38.47 -31.46
C ALA A 11 23.53 38.02 -30.22
N ALA A 12 24.22 36.88 -30.37
CA ALA A 12 25.54 36.45 -29.87
C ALA A 12 26.13 36.91 -28.50
N LEU A 13 26.63 35.93 -27.75
CA LEU A 13 27.99 35.98 -27.20
C LEU A 13 28.62 34.58 -27.13
N VAL A 14 29.93 34.54 -27.37
CA VAL A 14 30.76 33.42 -27.80
C VAL A 14 31.73 33.02 -26.67
N LEU A 15 32.23 31.78 -26.75
CA LEU A 15 33.52 31.24 -26.26
C LEU A 15 33.59 30.62 -24.86
N GLY A 16 34.13 29.40 -24.82
CA GLY A 16 34.85 28.89 -23.65
C GLY A 16 34.82 27.38 -23.45
N VAL A 17 35.34 26.59 -24.40
CA VAL A 17 35.75 25.20 -24.10
C VAL A 17 36.97 25.28 -23.18
N VAL A 18 36.87 24.73 -21.97
CA VAL A 18 38.03 24.41 -21.14
C VAL A 18 37.93 22.93 -20.76
N VAL A 19 38.75 22.13 -21.44
CA VAL A 19 39.14 20.79 -21.02
C VAL A 19 40.10 20.96 -19.85
N LEU A 20 39.69 20.60 -18.63
CA LEU A 20 40.63 20.48 -17.51
C LEU A 20 41.09 19.03 -17.42
N GLN A 21 42.31 18.81 -17.92
CA GLN A 21 43.12 17.61 -17.63
C GLN A 21 43.35 17.51 -16.12
N ARG A 22 43.11 16.32 -15.54
CA ARG A 22 43.65 15.97 -14.22
C ARG A 22 45.16 15.75 -14.36
N ARG A 23 45.94 16.60 -13.69
CA ARG A 23 47.35 16.35 -13.38
C ARG A 23 47.42 15.50 -12.10
N ASP A 24 48.16 14.41 -12.18
CA ASP A 24 48.81 13.80 -11.02
C ASP A 24 49.80 14.80 -10.42
N GLU A 25 49.76 14.99 -9.10
CA GLU A 25 50.95 15.12 -8.27
C GLU A 25 50.62 15.03 -6.77
N SER A 26 51.63 14.59 -6.05
CA SER A 26 51.64 13.91 -4.77
C SER A 26 51.64 14.82 -3.53
N THR A 27 51.28 14.20 -2.40
CA THR A 27 51.76 14.47 -1.02
C THR A 27 51.48 15.83 -0.39
N GLN A 28 50.43 15.89 0.44
CA GLN A 28 50.47 16.63 1.72
C GLN A 28 49.51 15.99 2.73
N GLN A 29 50.05 15.43 3.81
CA GLN A 29 49.32 14.83 4.93
C GLN A 29 48.68 15.94 5.79
N HIS A 30 47.35 15.95 5.89
CA HIS A 30 46.62 16.68 6.93
C HIS A 30 46.35 15.75 8.14
N PRO A 31 46.80 16.08 9.36
CA PRO A 31 46.73 15.20 10.52
C PRO A 31 45.40 15.37 11.26
N LEU A 32 44.28 14.91 10.69
CA LEU A 32 42.98 14.87 11.41
C LEU A 32 42.08 13.67 11.05
N ILE A 33 42.58 12.64 10.36
CA ILE A 33 41.77 11.47 9.92
C ILE A 33 42.18 10.15 10.60
N ASP A 34 43.09 10.15 11.58
CA ASP A 34 43.61 8.89 12.16
C ASP A 34 42.85 8.40 13.42
N SER A 35 41.60 8.83 13.64
CA SER A 35 40.76 8.36 14.77
C SER A 35 39.67 7.35 14.39
N PHE A 36 39.62 6.86 13.16
CA PHE A 36 38.76 5.74 12.76
C PHE A 36 39.57 4.46 12.47
N ARG A 37 40.58 4.16 13.29
CA ARG A 37 41.13 2.81 13.32
C ARG A 37 40.13 1.90 13.99
N HIS A 38 39.37 1.17 13.16
CA HIS A 38 38.64 -0.01 13.58
C HIS A 38 39.62 -0.92 14.32
N SER A 39 39.31 -1.21 15.58
CA SER A 39 39.98 -2.28 16.30
C SER A 39 39.66 -3.59 15.55
N PRO A 40 40.66 -4.35 15.10
CA PRO A 40 40.43 -5.70 14.61
C PRO A 40 40.22 -6.58 15.84
N GLY A 41 38.98 -6.63 16.30
CA GLY A 41 38.64 -7.23 17.57
C GLY A 41 37.22 -7.76 17.53
N VAL A 42 37.15 -9.08 17.36
CA VAL A 42 36.01 -9.99 17.52
C VAL A 42 35.11 -10.11 16.27
N ALA A 43 35.43 -11.12 15.46
CA ALA A 43 34.44 -11.80 14.64
C ALA A 43 33.34 -12.36 15.56
N THR A 44 32.21 -11.66 15.64
CA THR A 44 31.00 -12.15 16.31
C THR A 44 29.97 -12.53 15.25
N ASN A 45 29.81 -13.83 15.01
CA ASN A 45 28.73 -14.47 14.23
C ASN A 45 28.34 -13.80 12.89
N ASP A 46 28.93 -14.31 11.81
CA ASP A 46 28.80 -13.95 10.38
C ASP A 46 27.40 -14.02 9.74
N ALA A 47 26.30 -14.06 10.50
CA ALA A 47 24.96 -14.23 9.92
C ALA A 47 24.13 -12.95 10.05
N LEU A 48 24.14 -12.11 9.00
CA LEU A 48 23.23 -10.96 8.85
C LEU A 48 21.76 -11.39 8.92
N VAL A 49 21.49 -12.61 8.47
CA VAL A 49 20.19 -13.26 8.49
C VAL A 49 20.39 -14.70 8.94
N ARG A 50 19.50 -15.19 9.80
CA ARG A 50 19.50 -16.58 10.24
C ARG A 50 18.09 -17.12 10.37
N GLN A 51 17.94 -18.43 10.24
CA GLN A 51 16.69 -19.08 10.62
C GLN A 51 16.42 -18.84 12.12
N CYS A 52 15.17 -18.57 12.47
CA CYS A 52 14.73 -18.33 13.84
C CYS A 52 13.26 -18.76 14.00
N ILE A 53 12.75 -18.81 15.24
CA ILE A 53 11.33 -19.04 15.58
C ILE A 53 10.75 -20.38 15.08
N ALA A 54 10.59 -20.58 13.77
CA ALA A 54 10.00 -21.75 13.13
C ALA A 54 10.61 -21.99 11.72
N PRO A 55 10.37 -23.15 11.07
CA PRO A 55 10.68 -23.34 9.65
C PRO A 55 10.04 -22.25 8.78
N GLY A 56 10.76 -21.77 7.76
CA GLY A 56 10.29 -20.69 6.88
C GLY A 56 10.45 -19.27 7.46
N VAL A 57 10.90 -19.13 8.71
CA VAL A 57 11.11 -17.83 9.37
C VAL A 57 12.60 -17.51 9.47
N VAL A 58 12.98 -16.31 9.06
CA VAL A 58 14.34 -15.77 9.21
C VAL A 58 14.32 -14.49 10.02
N CYS A 59 15.36 -14.28 10.84
CA CYS A 59 15.56 -13.07 11.62
C CYS A 59 16.72 -12.28 11.02
N VAL A 60 16.52 -10.98 10.83
CA VAL A 60 17.51 -10.03 10.34
C VAL A 60 18.20 -9.37 11.52
N ASP A 61 19.52 -9.36 11.54
CA ASP A 61 20.29 -8.69 12.60
C ASP A 61 20.05 -7.18 12.58
N LYS A 62 19.97 -6.58 13.77
CA LYS A 62 19.85 -5.12 13.98
C LYS A 62 18.80 -4.44 13.08
N HIS A 63 17.64 -5.08 12.90
CA HIS A 63 16.54 -4.57 12.08
C HIS A 63 16.93 -4.28 10.61
N GLY A 64 17.98 -4.91 10.09
CA GLY A 64 18.50 -4.63 8.75
C GLY A 64 19.21 -3.28 8.61
N ALA A 65 19.50 -2.62 9.74
CA ALA A 65 20.32 -1.41 9.78
C ALA A 65 21.81 -1.75 9.95
N ASN A 66 22.68 -0.79 9.62
CA ASN A 66 24.14 -0.94 9.77
C ASN A 66 24.71 -2.16 9.03
N LEU A 67 24.25 -2.35 7.79
CA LEU A 67 24.73 -3.38 6.88
C LEU A 67 26.25 -3.24 6.64
N PRO A 68 27.02 -4.35 6.57
CA PRO A 68 28.45 -4.29 6.32
C PRO A 68 28.74 -3.75 4.91
N TYR A 69 29.58 -2.72 4.83
CA TYR A 69 29.99 -2.15 3.55
C TYR A 69 31.05 -3.03 2.86
N PRO A 70 31.04 -3.14 1.51
CA PRO A 70 30.03 -2.60 0.59
C PRO A 70 28.76 -3.45 0.52
N PHE A 71 27.62 -2.76 0.49
CA PHE A 71 26.33 -3.32 0.13
C PHE A 71 25.71 -2.51 -1.01
N TRP A 72 24.85 -3.15 -1.81
CA TRP A 72 24.18 -2.51 -2.94
C TRP A 72 22.75 -3.04 -3.11
N ARG A 73 21.85 -2.18 -3.57
CA ARG A 73 20.53 -2.57 -4.09
C ARG A 73 20.20 -1.67 -5.26
N ASP A 74 19.83 -2.26 -6.39
CA ASP A 74 19.53 -1.50 -7.59
C ASP A 74 18.35 -0.55 -7.37
N SER A 75 18.47 0.67 -7.92
CA SER A 75 17.32 1.58 -8.02
C SER A 75 16.28 0.96 -8.95
N PRO A 76 14.99 0.95 -8.56
CA PRO A 76 13.88 0.70 -9.48
C PRO A 76 14.03 1.57 -10.74
N ASN A 77 13.65 1.01 -11.88
CA ASN A 77 13.80 1.67 -13.20
C ASN A 77 12.44 2.02 -13.84
N GLY A 78 11.39 2.13 -13.03
CA GLY A 78 10.03 2.42 -13.47
C GLY A 78 9.28 1.23 -14.07
N THR A 79 9.94 0.09 -14.33
CA THR A 79 9.33 -1.14 -14.86
C THR A 79 9.28 -2.28 -13.85
N TYR A 80 10.17 -2.26 -12.85
CA TYR A 80 10.12 -3.16 -11.69
C TYR A 80 10.63 -2.41 -10.45
N ALA A 81 10.18 -2.86 -9.28
CA ALA A 81 10.68 -2.41 -7.99
C ALA A 81 11.55 -3.51 -7.37
N THR A 82 12.68 -3.11 -6.79
CA THR A 82 13.53 -4.01 -6.01
C THR A 82 13.00 -4.12 -4.59
N ASN A 83 13.18 -5.27 -3.96
CA ASN A 83 12.71 -5.58 -2.62
C ASN A 83 13.89 -5.81 -1.64
N LEU A 84 13.60 -6.27 -0.42
CA LEU A 84 14.61 -6.52 0.60
C LEU A 84 15.59 -7.65 0.23
N ALA A 85 15.14 -8.67 -0.49
CA ALA A 85 15.95 -9.81 -0.90
C ALA A 85 16.98 -9.45 -2.00
N ASP A 86 16.83 -8.30 -2.66
CA ASP A 86 17.71 -7.83 -3.74
C ASP A 86 18.98 -7.13 -3.25
N ILE A 87 19.23 -7.12 -1.93
CA ILE A 87 20.48 -6.56 -1.37
C ILE A 87 21.64 -7.53 -1.63
N GLU A 88 22.74 -7.00 -2.15
CA GLU A 88 23.98 -7.71 -2.45
C GLU A 88 25.13 -7.24 -1.52
N PHE A 89 26.07 -8.14 -1.21
CA PHE A 89 27.23 -7.88 -0.35
C PHE A 89 28.52 -8.37 -1.01
N ASN A 90 29.65 -7.66 -0.81
CA ASN A 90 31.01 -8.14 -1.12
C ASN A 90 31.21 -8.76 -2.53
N GLY A 91 30.80 -8.06 -3.58
CA GLY A 91 31.06 -8.52 -4.94
C GLY A 91 30.92 -7.48 -6.05
N GLY A 92 30.21 -6.38 -5.80
CA GLY A 92 29.78 -5.48 -6.88
C GLY A 92 28.49 -6.00 -7.53
N ARG A 93 27.94 -5.25 -8.48
CA ARG A 93 26.63 -5.55 -9.09
C ARG A 93 26.61 -6.93 -9.77
N GLY A 94 25.66 -7.79 -9.40
CA GLY A 94 25.46 -9.10 -10.02
C GLY A 94 26.46 -10.16 -9.56
N GLN A 95 27.07 -9.97 -8.40
CA GLN A 95 28.01 -10.92 -7.78
C GLN A 95 27.35 -11.65 -6.61
N PRO A 96 27.92 -12.77 -6.13
CA PRO A 96 27.24 -13.63 -5.17
C PRO A 96 26.81 -12.87 -3.92
N LYS A 97 25.54 -13.02 -3.53
CA LYS A 97 25.01 -12.47 -2.27
C LYS A 97 25.79 -13.08 -1.09
N SER A 98 25.78 -12.42 0.07
CA SER A 98 26.13 -13.14 1.31
C SER A 98 25.22 -14.37 1.40
N THR A 99 25.79 -15.55 1.63
CA THR A 99 25.02 -16.80 1.75
C THR A 99 23.94 -16.70 2.82
N SER A 100 24.17 -15.90 3.86
CA SER A 100 23.16 -15.64 4.89
C SER A 100 21.97 -14.83 4.36
N TRP A 101 22.17 -13.83 3.50
CA TRP A 101 21.10 -12.96 2.98
C TRP A 101 20.20 -13.66 1.96
N GLU A 102 20.71 -14.67 1.25
CA GLU A 102 19.91 -15.50 0.32
C GLU A 102 18.73 -16.19 1.03
N HIS A 103 18.80 -16.37 2.34
CA HIS A 103 17.69 -16.90 3.13
C HIS A 103 16.45 -16.00 3.12
N VAL A 104 16.61 -14.68 2.93
CA VAL A 104 15.48 -13.73 2.83
C VAL A 104 14.60 -14.09 1.64
N GLU A 105 15.18 -14.42 0.49
CA GLU A 105 14.45 -14.70 -0.75
C GLU A 105 13.52 -15.93 -0.64
N ARG A 106 13.85 -16.87 0.25
CA ARG A 106 13.13 -18.15 0.42
C ARG A 106 12.27 -18.21 1.68
N ALA A 107 12.28 -17.15 2.49
CA ALA A 107 11.56 -17.14 3.76
C ALA A 107 10.10 -16.73 3.54
N ASP A 108 9.18 -17.40 4.25
CA ASP A 108 7.78 -16.98 4.33
C ASP A 108 7.66 -15.75 5.24
N PHE A 109 8.52 -15.67 6.27
CA PHE A 109 8.54 -14.57 7.23
C PHE A 109 9.95 -14.03 7.45
N VAL A 110 10.08 -12.72 7.38
CA VAL A 110 11.30 -11.98 7.71
C VAL A 110 11.05 -11.15 8.97
N VAL A 111 11.76 -11.46 10.05
CA VAL A 111 11.55 -10.86 11.37
C VAL A 111 12.70 -9.91 11.69
N PHE A 112 12.36 -8.70 12.13
CA PHE A 112 13.32 -7.65 12.47
C PHE A 112 13.48 -7.47 13.98
N ASP A 113 12.43 -7.82 14.74
CA ASP A 113 12.43 -7.89 16.19
C ASP A 113 12.02 -9.30 16.61
N GLU A 114 12.97 -10.12 17.07
CA GLU A 114 12.69 -11.53 17.36
C GLU A 114 11.74 -11.71 18.55
N GLU A 115 11.82 -10.86 19.58
CA GLU A 115 10.96 -11.00 20.76
C GLU A 115 9.50 -10.70 20.41
N ARG A 116 9.25 -9.59 19.72
CA ARG A 116 7.92 -9.22 19.23
C ARG A 116 7.46 -10.16 18.11
N GLY A 117 8.37 -10.62 17.26
CA GLY A 117 8.11 -11.60 16.20
C GLY A 117 7.62 -12.95 16.72
N ARG A 118 8.15 -13.43 17.86
CA ARG A 118 7.62 -14.65 18.51
C ARG A 118 6.17 -14.50 18.96
N LYS A 119 5.83 -13.33 19.53
CA LYS A 119 4.45 -13.01 19.96
C LYS A 119 3.51 -12.85 18.75
N LEU A 120 4.02 -12.30 17.64
CA LEU A 120 3.30 -12.13 16.38
C LEU A 120 2.95 -13.48 15.74
N LEU A 121 3.95 -14.35 15.60
CA LEU A 121 3.87 -15.54 14.75
C LEU A 121 3.24 -16.75 15.46
N GLY A 122 3.37 -16.85 16.78
CA GLY A 122 2.94 -18.02 17.53
C GLY A 122 3.81 -19.25 17.26
N GLU A 123 3.27 -20.43 17.55
CA GLU A 123 4.02 -21.69 17.48
C GLU A 123 4.10 -22.31 16.08
N ASN A 124 3.12 -22.04 15.22
CA ASN A 124 2.98 -22.69 13.90
C ASN A 124 2.54 -21.68 12.83
N PRO A 125 3.34 -20.62 12.57
CA PRO A 125 3.03 -19.64 11.55
C PRO A 125 3.05 -20.27 10.16
N ARG A 126 2.10 -19.89 9.29
CA ARG A 126 2.01 -20.42 7.92
C ARG A 126 1.56 -19.37 6.92
N VAL A 127 2.08 -19.51 5.70
CA VAL A 127 1.63 -18.78 4.52
C VAL A 127 1.23 -19.81 3.47
N ASP A 128 0.00 -19.72 2.98
CA ASP A 128 -0.52 -20.59 1.92
C ASP A 128 -0.88 -19.73 0.69
N PHE A 129 -0.50 -20.18 -0.51
CA PHE A 129 -1.14 -19.74 -1.75
C PHE A 129 -2.42 -20.55 -1.94
N VAL A 130 -3.56 -19.89 -2.13
CA VAL A 130 -4.87 -20.57 -2.11
C VAL A 130 -5.52 -20.57 -3.50
N PHE A 131 -5.62 -19.42 -4.16
CA PHE A 131 -6.26 -19.31 -5.46
C PHE A 131 -5.41 -18.49 -6.44
N SER A 132 -5.41 -18.90 -7.71
CA SER A 132 -4.92 -18.07 -8.81
C SER A 132 -6.05 -17.15 -9.29
N VAL A 133 -5.72 -15.88 -9.47
CA VAL A 133 -6.59 -14.87 -10.12
C VAL A 133 -5.82 -14.19 -11.25
N ASN A 134 -6.44 -13.24 -11.95
CA ASN A 134 -5.80 -12.54 -13.06
C ASN A 134 -4.49 -11.84 -12.61
N PRO A 135 -3.31 -12.17 -13.18
CA PRO A 135 -2.04 -11.56 -12.80
C PRO A 135 -1.86 -10.12 -13.28
N TRP A 136 -2.74 -9.65 -14.15
CA TRP A 136 -2.68 -8.30 -14.71
C TRP A 136 -3.71 -7.34 -14.10
N ALA A 137 -4.61 -7.86 -13.26
CA ALA A 137 -5.66 -7.06 -12.64
C ALA A 137 -5.40 -6.87 -11.15
N LEU A 138 -5.68 -5.65 -10.69
CA LEU A 138 -5.64 -5.29 -9.27
C LEU A 138 -6.85 -5.91 -8.59
N HIS A 139 -6.64 -6.76 -7.59
CA HIS A 139 -7.72 -7.31 -6.78
C HIS A 139 -7.72 -6.64 -5.42
N GLU A 140 -8.89 -6.22 -4.99
CA GLU A 140 -9.05 -5.20 -3.96
C GLU A 140 -10.29 -5.45 -3.09
N ALA A 141 -10.58 -4.58 -2.14
CA ALA A 141 -11.76 -4.61 -1.30
C ALA A 141 -12.01 -5.90 -0.47
N PRO A 142 -10.99 -6.68 -0.04
CA PRO A 142 -11.24 -7.89 0.73
C PRO A 142 -12.01 -7.55 2.01
N THR A 143 -13.24 -8.04 2.11
CA THR A 143 -14.17 -7.74 3.18
C THR A 143 -14.75 -9.02 3.72
N TYR A 144 -14.45 -9.32 4.98
CA TYR A 144 -14.98 -10.49 5.67
C TYR A 144 -16.36 -10.19 6.26
N VAL A 145 -17.32 -11.07 6.00
CA VAL A 145 -18.68 -11.02 6.56
C VAL A 145 -18.83 -12.19 7.55
N PRO A 146 -18.69 -11.96 8.87
CA PRO A 146 -18.66 -13.04 9.86
C PRO A 146 -19.92 -13.91 9.85
N GLY A 147 -21.10 -13.31 9.73
CA GLY A 147 -22.39 -14.02 9.75
C GLY A 147 -22.64 -14.93 8.55
N LEU A 148 -21.89 -14.74 7.45
CA LEU A 148 -21.92 -15.62 6.28
C LEU A 148 -20.70 -16.54 6.20
N HIS A 149 -19.67 -16.26 6.99
CA HIS A 149 -18.36 -16.90 6.91
C HIS A 149 -17.78 -16.83 5.48
N LYS A 150 -17.83 -15.63 4.88
CA LYS A 150 -17.42 -15.37 3.50
C LYS A 150 -16.57 -14.12 3.39
N ILE A 151 -15.66 -14.11 2.41
CA ILE A 151 -14.88 -12.93 2.05
C ILE A 151 -15.30 -12.48 0.66
N PHE A 152 -15.69 -11.21 0.54
CA PHE A 152 -15.98 -10.56 -0.73
C PHE A 152 -14.77 -9.73 -1.15
N PHE A 153 -14.41 -9.72 -2.43
CA PHE A 153 -13.34 -8.87 -2.95
C PHE A 153 -13.62 -8.54 -4.42
N SER A 154 -12.96 -7.52 -4.95
CA SER A 154 -13.21 -6.99 -6.28
C SER A 154 -12.01 -7.12 -7.20
N GLU A 155 -12.24 -6.88 -8.49
CA GLU A 155 -11.20 -6.59 -9.47
C GLU A 155 -11.39 -5.14 -9.93
N LEU A 156 -10.31 -4.38 -10.00
CA LEU A 156 -10.30 -2.98 -10.41
C LEU A 156 -10.37 -2.85 -11.94
N SER A 157 -11.48 -3.34 -12.50
CA SER A 157 -11.71 -3.42 -13.94
C SER A 157 -13.18 -3.14 -14.29
N PRO A 158 -13.52 -2.94 -15.57
CA PRO A 158 -14.91 -2.75 -16.00
C PRO A 158 -15.86 -3.95 -15.75
N MET A 159 -15.37 -5.03 -15.14
CA MET A 159 -16.18 -6.18 -14.74
C MET A 159 -17.22 -5.76 -13.69
N LEU A 160 -18.42 -6.33 -13.79
CA LEU A 160 -19.52 -6.06 -12.85
C LEU A 160 -19.65 -7.12 -11.78
N GLU A 161 -19.04 -8.27 -12.02
CA GLU A 161 -18.89 -9.37 -11.10
C GLU A 161 -17.76 -9.05 -10.11
N GLN A 162 -17.97 -9.45 -8.86
CA GLN A 162 -17.00 -9.49 -7.77
C GLN A 162 -16.74 -10.96 -7.42
N PHE A 163 -15.81 -11.19 -6.52
CA PHE A 163 -15.44 -12.52 -6.08
C PHE A 163 -15.88 -12.78 -4.65
N VAL A 164 -16.18 -14.05 -4.36
CA VAL A 164 -16.54 -14.54 -3.05
C VAL A 164 -15.74 -15.79 -2.73
N ILE A 165 -15.01 -15.74 -1.61
CA ILE A 165 -14.40 -16.90 -0.98
C ILE A 165 -15.38 -17.46 0.04
N ASP A 166 -15.82 -18.69 -0.16
CA ASP A 166 -16.64 -19.43 0.80
C ASP A 166 -15.75 -20.24 1.74
N LEU A 167 -15.76 -19.84 3.01
CA LEU A 167 -14.96 -20.48 4.07
C LEU A 167 -15.76 -21.58 4.80
N ASN A 168 -17.03 -21.82 4.45
CA ASN A 168 -17.86 -22.86 5.08
C ASN A 168 -17.49 -24.29 4.63
N VAL A 169 -16.52 -24.42 3.73
CA VAL A 169 -16.06 -25.68 3.16
C VAL A 169 -14.53 -25.77 3.22
N ASP A 170 -14.00 -26.98 3.35
CA ASP A 170 -12.55 -27.26 3.34
C ASP A 170 -12.23 -28.30 2.25
N PRO A 171 -11.42 -27.95 1.22
CA PRO A 171 -10.82 -26.64 0.98
C PRO A 171 -11.85 -25.55 0.66
N PRO A 172 -11.54 -24.27 0.96
CA PRO A 172 -12.40 -23.14 0.63
C PRO A 172 -12.61 -23.02 -0.88
N THR A 173 -13.71 -22.40 -1.28
CA THR A 173 -14.05 -22.24 -2.71
C THR A 173 -14.08 -20.77 -3.12
N LEU A 174 -13.75 -20.50 -4.38
CA LEU A 174 -13.82 -19.18 -5.01
C LEU A 174 -14.93 -19.17 -6.06
N SER A 175 -15.79 -18.16 -6.03
CA SER A 175 -16.90 -17.99 -6.98
C SER A 175 -17.11 -16.53 -7.34
N GLU A 176 -17.79 -16.28 -8.46
CA GLU A 176 -18.23 -14.96 -8.85
C GLU A 176 -19.60 -14.62 -8.25
N PHE A 177 -19.79 -13.33 -8.00
CA PHE A 177 -20.99 -12.75 -7.41
C PHE A 177 -21.28 -11.42 -8.09
N ARG A 178 -22.54 -11.04 -8.19
CA ARG A 178 -22.91 -9.76 -8.78
C ARG A 178 -24.04 -9.11 -7.99
N ALA A 179 -23.75 -7.91 -7.49
CA ALA A 179 -24.71 -7.04 -6.82
C ALA A 179 -25.95 -6.72 -7.66
N ASP A 180 -27.08 -6.45 -7.00
CA ASP A 180 -28.31 -5.95 -7.63
C ASP A 180 -28.80 -4.64 -6.96
N PRO A 181 -28.64 -3.47 -7.60
CA PRO A 181 -28.00 -3.27 -8.90
C PRO A 181 -26.49 -3.57 -8.87
N PRO A 182 -25.85 -3.79 -10.03
CA PRO A 182 -24.41 -4.05 -10.10
C PRO A 182 -23.58 -2.85 -9.63
N ILE A 183 -22.45 -3.12 -8.98
CA ILE A 183 -21.48 -2.12 -8.56
C ILE A 183 -20.32 -2.16 -9.55
N TYR A 184 -20.01 -1.03 -10.19
CA TYR A 184 -18.91 -0.93 -11.16
C TYR A 184 -17.61 -0.50 -10.45
N VAL A 185 -16.55 -1.31 -10.53
CA VAL A 185 -15.23 -1.01 -9.94
C VAL A 185 -15.29 -0.64 -8.43
N PRO A 186 -15.84 -1.50 -7.56
CA PRO A 186 -15.61 -1.36 -6.12
C PRO A 186 -14.11 -1.52 -5.82
N ASN A 187 -13.56 -0.70 -4.91
CA ASN A 187 -12.12 -0.65 -4.63
C ASN A 187 -11.82 -0.95 -3.16
N GLY A 188 -12.33 -0.16 -2.23
CA GLY A 188 -12.16 -0.43 -0.80
C GLY A 188 -13.42 -1.00 -0.20
N GLY A 189 -13.29 -1.79 0.86
CA GLY A 189 -14.41 -2.47 1.49
C GLY A 189 -14.31 -2.52 3.01
N PHE A 190 -15.43 -2.25 3.68
CA PHE A 190 -15.53 -2.29 5.13
C PHE A 190 -16.87 -2.86 5.57
N TYR A 191 -16.86 -3.85 6.46
CA TYR A 191 -18.08 -4.42 7.03
C TYR A 191 -18.49 -3.66 8.29
N TYR A 192 -19.72 -3.18 8.32
CA TYR A 192 -20.30 -2.45 9.45
C TYR A 192 -21.82 -2.64 9.50
N ASP A 193 -22.34 -3.06 10.65
CA ASP A 193 -23.78 -3.11 10.95
C ASP A 193 -24.59 -3.89 9.90
N GLY A 194 -24.11 -5.10 9.57
CA GLY A 194 -24.79 -5.98 8.60
C GLY A 194 -24.56 -5.63 7.13
N LEU A 195 -23.84 -4.55 6.81
CA LEU A 195 -23.61 -4.11 5.44
C LEU A 195 -22.12 -4.10 5.10
N ILE A 196 -21.81 -4.31 3.83
CA ILE A 196 -20.51 -3.95 3.27
C ILE A 196 -20.61 -2.53 2.73
N TYR A 197 -19.75 -1.64 3.20
CA TYR A 197 -19.52 -0.31 2.65
C TYR A 197 -18.37 -0.42 1.64
N TYR A 198 -18.68 -0.17 0.38
CA TYR A 198 -17.69 -0.03 -0.68
C TYR A 198 -17.39 1.44 -0.94
N SER A 199 -16.11 1.78 -0.98
CA SER A 199 -15.64 2.88 -1.80
C SER A 199 -15.58 2.41 -3.25
N VAL A 200 -16.13 3.22 -4.14
CA VAL A 200 -16.30 2.92 -5.55
C VAL A 200 -15.43 3.87 -6.34
N ALA A 201 -14.48 3.31 -7.10
CA ALA A 201 -13.46 4.07 -7.79
C ALA A 201 -13.89 4.46 -9.21
N GLY A 202 -14.53 3.54 -9.94
CA GLY A 202 -14.87 3.75 -11.35
C GLY A 202 -16.14 4.56 -11.61
N SER A 203 -16.18 5.18 -12.79
CA SER A 203 -17.34 5.94 -13.29
C SER A 203 -17.76 5.46 -14.67
N SER A 204 -19.07 5.36 -14.91
CA SER A 204 -19.59 4.86 -16.19
C SER A 204 -20.95 5.45 -16.55
N HIS A 205 -21.01 6.14 -17.68
CA HIS A 205 -22.23 6.62 -18.31
C HIS A 205 -23.19 5.47 -18.67
N LYS A 206 -22.63 4.33 -19.11
CA LYS A 206 -23.41 3.13 -19.46
C LYS A 206 -24.11 2.54 -18.24
N HIS A 207 -23.40 2.45 -17.11
CA HIS A 207 -23.94 1.90 -15.86
C HIS A 207 -24.59 2.96 -14.97
N LYS A 208 -24.58 4.23 -15.39
CA LYS A 208 -25.11 5.38 -14.65
C LYS A 208 -24.54 5.48 -13.23
N GLN A 209 -23.24 5.22 -13.10
CA GLN A 209 -22.53 5.22 -11.82
C GLN A 209 -21.45 6.30 -11.79
N ARG A 210 -21.29 6.92 -10.62
CA ARG A 210 -20.19 7.84 -10.28
C ARG A 210 -19.43 7.31 -9.06
N PRO A 211 -18.15 7.68 -8.89
CA PRO A 211 -17.36 7.26 -7.74
C PRO A 211 -17.96 7.81 -6.45
N GLY A 212 -17.78 7.10 -5.35
CA GLY A 212 -18.42 7.44 -4.08
C GLY A 212 -18.52 6.26 -3.13
N ILE A 213 -19.55 6.27 -2.27
CA ILE A 213 -19.82 5.21 -1.30
C ILE A 213 -21.09 4.47 -1.67
N VAL A 214 -21.00 3.15 -1.75
CA VAL A 214 -22.11 2.22 -2.02
C VAL A 214 -22.18 1.21 -0.88
N THR A 215 -23.38 0.94 -0.39
CA THR A 215 -23.61 -0.15 0.56
C THR A 215 -24.11 -1.39 -0.16
N LEU A 216 -23.69 -2.57 0.27
CA LEU A 216 -24.20 -3.87 -0.16
C LEU A 216 -24.72 -4.64 1.06
N ASP A 217 -25.96 -5.11 1.00
CA ASP A 217 -26.48 -6.16 1.89
C ASP A 217 -26.05 -7.53 1.34
N PRO A 218 -25.12 -8.24 2.02
CA PRO A 218 -24.60 -9.51 1.51
C PRO A 218 -25.57 -10.68 1.68
N TRP A 219 -26.68 -10.53 2.42
CA TRP A 219 -27.74 -11.55 2.53
C TRP A 219 -28.75 -11.45 1.39
N THR A 220 -29.12 -10.23 0.98
CA THR A 220 -30.12 -10.03 -0.08
C THR A 220 -29.50 -9.70 -1.43
N ASN A 221 -28.19 -9.51 -1.48
CA ASN A 221 -27.46 -9.08 -2.67
C ASN A 221 -27.88 -7.68 -3.16
N LYS A 222 -28.44 -6.84 -2.28
CA LYS A 222 -28.96 -5.52 -2.67
C LYS A 222 -27.93 -4.44 -2.42
N SER A 223 -27.64 -3.66 -3.46
CA SER A 223 -26.76 -2.50 -3.33
C SER A 223 -27.53 -1.17 -3.34
N SER A 224 -26.94 -0.13 -2.75
CA SER A 224 -27.50 1.22 -2.75
C SER A 224 -26.40 2.27 -2.72
N THR A 225 -26.52 3.30 -3.55
CA THR A 225 -25.63 4.46 -3.51
C THR A 225 -25.94 5.32 -2.30
N LEU A 226 -24.95 5.50 -1.43
CA LEU A 226 -25.04 6.32 -0.23
C LEU A 226 -24.50 7.75 -0.46
N LEU A 227 -23.43 7.87 -1.23
CA LEU A 227 -22.78 9.14 -1.58
C LEU A 227 -22.13 9.02 -2.97
N ASN A 228 -22.20 10.06 -3.82
CA ASN A 228 -21.59 10.00 -5.16
C ASN A 228 -21.10 11.35 -5.72
N ASN A 229 -21.13 12.41 -4.91
CA ASN A 229 -20.68 13.74 -5.30
C ASN A 229 -20.29 14.58 -4.07
N TYR A 230 -19.59 15.68 -4.32
CA TYR A 230 -19.30 16.74 -3.35
C TYR A 230 -19.78 18.08 -3.92
N TYR A 231 -20.89 18.60 -3.37
CA TYR A 231 -21.56 19.82 -3.85
C TYR A 231 -21.85 19.82 -5.36
N GLY A 232 -22.22 18.66 -5.92
CA GLY A 232 -22.51 18.50 -7.35
C GLY A 232 -21.30 18.20 -8.24
N LEU A 233 -20.08 18.25 -7.70
CA LEU A 233 -18.87 17.77 -8.39
C LEU A 233 -18.68 16.28 -8.16
N THR A 234 -18.28 15.55 -9.19
CA THR A 234 -18.02 14.11 -9.06
C THR A 234 -16.70 13.89 -8.34
N PHE A 235 -16.67 12.88 -7.46
CA PHE A 235 -15.38 12.29 -7.07
C PHE A 235 -14.68 11.71 -8.31
N THR A 236 -13.36 11.72 -8.31
CA THR A 236 -12.55 11.09 -9.36
C THR A 236 -12.42 9.59 -9.11
N ASP A 237 -12.23 9.24 -7.84
CA ASP A 237 -11.94 7.92 -7.32
C ASP A 237 -12.34 7.93 -5.83
N CYS A 238 -12.91 6.85 -5.32
CA CYS A 238 -12.94 6.60 -3.88
C CYS A 238 -12.22 5.27 -3.68
N ASP A 239 -11.11 5.31 -2.97
CA ASP A 239 -10.13 4.24 -2.95
C ASP A 239 -10.39 3.30 -1.78
N ASP A 240 -10.02 3.68 -0.56
CA ASP A 240 -10.25 2.85 0.63
C ASP A 240 -11.22 3.52 1.63
N VAL A 241 -11.92 2.71 2.45
CA VAL A 241 -13.01 3.18 3.34
C VAL A 241 -13.00 2.49 4.70
N ILE A 242 -13.37 3.24 5.74
CA ILE A 242 -13.72 2.70 7.06
C ILE A 242 -14.97 3.37 7.61
N VAL A 243 -15.66 2.68 8.52
CA VAL A 243 -16.75 3.27 9.32
C VAL A 243 -16.31 3.38 10.77
N ASP A 244 -16.45 4.56 11.34
CA ASP A 244 -16.21 4.78 12.76
C ASP A 244 -17.35 4.17 13.59
N PRO A 245 -17.10 3.15 14.42
CA PRO A 245 -18.15 2.41 15.10
C PRO A 245 -18.85 3.20 16.22
N VAL A 246 -18.28 4.34 16.63
CA VAL A 246 -18.85 5.18 17.69
C VAL A 246 -19.74 6.27 17.11
N THR A 247 -19.34 6.87 15.99
CA THR A 247 -20.08 8.01 15.39
C THR A 247 -20.93 7.62 14.19
N GLY A 248 -20.65 6.47 13.56
CA GLY A 248 -21.23 6.10 12.27
C GLY A 248 -20.69 6.92 11.09
N PHE A 249 -19.65 7.73 11.29
CA PHE A 249 -19.02 8.47 10.20
C PHE A 249 -18.26 7.53 9.27
N VAL A 250 -18.46 7.74 7.96
CA VAL A 250 -17.74 7.04 6.91
C VAL A 250 -16.51 7.86 6.53
N TRP A 251 -15.32 7.30 6.68
CA TRP A 251 -14.06 7.95 6.30
C TRP A 251 -13.50 7.24 5.08
N PHE A 252 -13.07 8.00 4.09
CA PHE A 252 -12.61 7.44 2.83
C PHE A 252 -11.55 8.30 2.16
N THR A 253 -10.72 7.66 1.36
CA THR A 253 -9.65 8.29 0.59
C THR A 253 -10.05 8.49 -0.86
N VAL A 254 -9.62 9.60 -1.46
CA VAL A 254 -9.97 10.01 -2.82
C VAL A 254 -8.69 10.38 -3.56
N PRO A 255 -7.99 9.42 -4.18
CA PRO A 255 -6.85 9.66 -5.07
C PRO A 255 -7.33 9.92 -6.51
N TYR A 256 -6.45 9.69 -7.50
CA TYR A 256 -6.75 9.85 -8.93
C TYR A 256 -6.53 8.57 -9.75
N TYR A 257 -6.44 7.39 -9.11
CA TYR A 257 -6.08 6.14 -9.78
C TYR A 257 -7.00 5.79 -10.94
N SER A 258 -8.31 5.91 -10.75
CA SER A 258 -9.29 5.58 -11.77
C SER A 258 -9.14 6.37 -13.06
N TRP A 259 -8.68 7.62 -12.97
CA TRP A 259 -8.35 8.42 -14.14
C TRP A 259 -7.09 7.91 -14.86
N TRP A 260 -6.06 7.51 -14.10
CA TRP A 260 -4.83 6.96 -14.66
C TRP A 260 -4.99 5.54 -15.21
N LEU A 261 -5.89 4.75 -14.63
CA LEU A 261 -6.22 3.38 -15.03
C LEU A 261 -7.32 3.29 -16.08
N GLU A 262 -7.84 4.44 -16.54
CA GLU A 262 -8.88 4.52 -17.57
C GLU A 262 -10.20 3.79 -17.19
N VAL A 263 -10.49 3.72 -15.89
CA VAL A 263 -11.77 3.21 -15.35
C VAL A 263 -12.71 4.32 -14.86
N ALA A 264 -12.30 5.59 -15.04
CA ALA A 264 -13.14 6.77 -14.93
C ALA A 264 -13.42 7.40 -16.30
N ASP A 265 -14.69 7.67 -16.58
CA ASP A 265 -15.17 8.36 -17.78
C ASP A 265 -15.25 9.90 -17.63
N THR A 266 -14.93 10.42 -16.45
CA THR A 266 -14.98 11.84 -16.12
C THR A 266 -13.62 12.27 -15.58
N PRO A 267 -13.01 13.35 -16.11
CA PRO A 267 -11.73 13.84 -15.61
C PRO A 267 -11.84 14.34 -14.16
N PRO A 268 -10.73 14.37 -13.39
CA PRO A 268 -10.76 14.84 -12.01
C PRO A 268 -11.34 16.25 -11.88
N GLN A 269 -12.29 16.41 -10.95
CA GLN A 269 -12.95 17.70 -10.66
C GLN A 269 -12.61 18.24 -9.26
N LEU A 270 -12.12 17.36 -8.39
CA LEU A 270 -11.82 17.64 -6.99
C LEU A 270 -10.36 17.37 -6.73
N LYS A 271 -9.81 18.05 -5.71
CA LYS A 271 -8.47 17.76 -5.21
C LYS A 271 -8.48 16.41 -4.49
N SER A 272 -7.43 15.62 -4.72
CA SER A 272 -7.11 14.42 -3.95
C SER A 272 -7.04 14.75 -2.46
N ALA A 273 -7.75 13.98 -1.65
CA ALA A 273 -7.94 14.25 -0.24
C ALA A 273 -8.54 13.04 0.49
N THR A 274 -8.54 13.10 1.82
CA THR A 274 -9.35 12.23 2.68
C THR A 274 -10.60 12.98 3.10
N TYR A 275 -11.74 12.30 3.06
CA TYR A 275 -13.05 12.83 3.37
C TYR A 275 -13.69 12.07 4.52
N ARG A 276 -14.61 12.74 5.20
CA ARG A 276 -15.51 12.18 6.18
C ARG A 276 -16.94 12.52 5.79
N PHE A 277 -17.79 11.51 5.72
CA PHE A 277 -19.21 11.62 5.42
C PHE A 277 -20.04 11.22 6.65
N ASN A 278 -21.08 11.98 6.93
CA ASN A 278 -22.08 11.68 7.94
C ASN A 278 -23.38 11.23 7.26
N PRO A 279 -23.69 9.91 7.25
CA PRO A 279 -24.91 9.38 6.64
C PRO A 279 -26.21 9.96 7.23
N ALA A 280 -26.20 10.35 8.50
CA ALA A 280 -27.41 10.86 9.18
C ALA A 280 -27.78 12.28 8.74
N THR A 281 -26.83 13.07 8.25
CA THR A 281 -27.06 14.48 7.87
C THR A 281 -26.77 14.79 6.40
N GLY A 282 -26.08 13.88 5.71
CA GLY A 282 -25.57 14.12 4.36
C GLY A 282 -24.32 15.02 4.33
N SER A 283 -23.77 15.41 5.48
CA SER A 283 -22.60 16.30 5.54
C SER A 283 -21.33 15.55 5.16
N THR A 284 -20.64 16.04 4.12
CA THR A 284 -19.30 15.58 3.70
C THR A 284 -18.28 16.68 3.95
N VAL A 285 -17.14 16.34 4.56
CA VAL A 285 -16.08 17.28 4.93
C VAL A 285 -14.73 16.71 4.54
N VAL A 286 -13.86 17.56 3.96
CA VAL A 286 -12.44 17.24 3.77
C VAL A 286 -11.74 17.27 5.12
N VAL A 287 -11.04 16.18 5.47
CA VAL A 287 -10.33 16.05 6.75
C VAL A 287 -8.82 16.05 6.62
N ASN A 288 -8.31 15.78 5.41
CA ASN A 288 -6.90 16.00 5.06
C ASN A 288 -6.77 16.25 3.54
N ASP A 289 -6.04 17.30 3.15
CA ASP A 289 -5.79 17.63 1.74
C ASP A 289 -4.28 17.78 1.43
N GLU A 290 -3.41 17.28 2.31
CA GLU A 290 -1.96 17.39 2.15
C GLU A 290 -1.32 16.18 1.45
N MET A 291 -2.06 15.07 1.38
CA MET A 291 -1.60 13.82 0.77
C MET A 291 -1.85 13.85 -0.74
N ARG A 292 -0.95 13.27 -1.54
CA ARG A 292 -1.08 13.31 -3.01
C ARG A 292 -1.87 12.12 -3.53
N SER A 293 -1.60 10.92 -3.00
CA SER A 293 -2.37 9.72 -3.28
C SER A 293 -2.74 9.04 -1.96
N PRO A 294 -3.70 9.58 -1.19
CA PRO A 294 -4.22 8.89 -0.02
C PRO A 294 -4.88 7.59 -0.47
N ASN A 295 -4.58 6.50 0.20
CA ASN A 295 -4.97 5.16 -0.22
C ASN A 295 -5.52 4.38 0.99
N GLY A 296 -4.84 3.36 1.52
CA GLY A 296 -5.27 2.62 2.71
C GLY A 296 -5.55 3.51 3.92
N ILE A 297 -6.66 3.24 4.63
CA ILE A 297 -7.08 3.94 5.84
C ILE A 297 -7.51 2.96 6.94
N ALA A 298 -7.08 3.19 8.19
CA ALA A 298 -7.56 2.43 9.33
C ALA A 298 -7.54 3.23 10.63
N MET A 299 -8.39 2.81 11.57
CA MET A 299 -8.52 3.41 12.89
C MET A 299 -7.90 2.50 13.97
N SER A 300 -7.27 3.10 14.97
CA SER A 300 -6.77 2.35 16.13
C SER A 300 -7.92 1.78 16.95
N PRO A 301 -7.74 0.63 17.64
CA PRO A 301 -8.79 0.01 18.45
C PRO A 301 -9.34 0.91 19.57
N ASP A 302 -8.50 1.79 20.10
CA ASP A 302 -8.86 2.77 21.14
C ASP A 302 -9.45 4.07 20.57
N ARG A 303 -9.62 4.15 19.25
CA ARG A 303 -10.18 5.29 18.52
C ARG A 303 -9.42 6.62 18.72
N ARG A 304 -8.15 6.56 19.13
CA ARG A 304 -7.32 7.76 19.31
C ARG A 304 -6.58 8.18 18.05
N HIS A 305 -6.35 7.24 17.14
CA HIS A 305 -5.53 7.48 15.96
C HIS A 305 -6.19 6.96 14.68
N VAL A 306 -5.92 7.66 13.58
CA VAL A 306 -6.20 7.19 12.23
C VAL A 306 -4.88 7.11 11.48
N TYR A 307 -4.70 6.04 10.71
CA TYR A 307 -3.55 5.80 9.86
C TYR A 307 -3.98 5.88 8.41
N ILE A 308 -3.20 6.58 7.58
CA ILE A 308 -3.47 6.71 6.15
C ILE A 308 -2.15 6.59 5.38
N SER A 309 -2.11 5.78 4.32
CA SER A 309 -0.97 5.70 3.40
C SER A 309 -1.03 6.78 2.32
N ASP A 310 0.13 7.36 1.97
CA ASP A 310 0.34 8.17 0.77
C ASP A 310 1.24 7.38 -0.19
N THR A 311 0.64 6.91 -1.29
CA THR A 311 1.22 6.02 -2.29
C THR A 311 1.60 6.77 -3.57
N GLU A 312 1.91 8.07 -3.45
CA GLU A 312 2.32 8.96 -4.54
C GLU A 312 3.38 8.36 -5.48
N ALA A 313 4.32 7.60 -4.92
CA ALA A 313 5.37 6.92 -5.64
C ALA A 313 4.82 6.02 -6.75
N ALA A 314 3.58 5.53 -6.66
CA ALA A 314 2.90 4.71 -7.67
C ALA A 314 1.76 5.45 -8.41
N GLY A 315 1.90 6.77 -8.67
CA GLY A 315 0.80 7.57 -9.25
C GLY A 315 1.23 8.88 -9.93
N GLN A 316 2.13 8.84 -10.92
CA GLN A 316 2.65 10.05 -11.59
C GLN A 316 2.35 10.19 -13.10
N SER A 317 1.30 9.55 -13.60
CA SER A 317 1.23 9.23 -15.05
C SER A 317 0.44 10.20 -15.93
N ALA A 318 -0.81 10.58 -15.62
CA ALA A 318 -1.63 11.39 -16.55
C ALA A 318 -1.91 12.83 -16.07
N PRO A 319 -2.33 13.76 -16.95
CA PRO A 319 -2.78 15.10 -16.54
C PRO A 319 -3.99 15.02 -15.63
N ILE A 320 -3.85 15.60 -14.43
CA ILE A 320 -4.90 15.65 -13.42
C ILE A 320 -5.91 16.77 -13.75
N SER A 321 -5.54 17.70 -14.64
CA SER A 321 -6.43 18.73 -15.17
C SER A 321 -6.21 18.85 -16.68
N LEU A 322 -7.31 19.05 -17.43
CA LEU A 322 -7.26 19.25 -18.88
C LEU A 322 -6.47 20.51 -19.28
N ASP A 323 -6.37 21.48 -18.38
CA ASP A 323 -5.69 22.76 -18.61
C ASP A 323 -4.22 22.75 -18.16
N LEU A 324 -3.76 21.66 -17.53
CA LEU A 324 -2.38 21.50 -17.07
C LEU A 324 -1.66 20.47 -17.95
N PRO A 325 -0.53 20.85 -18.60
CA PRO A 325 0.34 19.88 -19.24
C PRO A 325 0.82 18.86 -18.22
N SER A 326 0.70 17.56 -18.54
CA SER A 326 1.31 16.50 -17.74
C SER A 326 2.27 15.69 -18.59
N PRO A 327 3.40 15.28 -18.00
CA PRO A 327 4.49 14.67 -18.76
C PRO A 327 4.26 13.20 -19.17
N GLY A 328 3.13 12.57 -18.84
CA GLY A 328 3.01 11.12 -18.99
C GLY A 328 1.79 10.59 -19.74
N VAL A 329 1.82 9.27 -19.92
CA VAL A 329 0.81 8.43 -20.58
C VAL A 329 -0.11 7.83 -19.50
N ALA A 330 -1.32 7.41 -19.85
CA ALA A 330 -2.15 6.58 -18.96
C ALA A 330 -1.39 5.35 -18.44
N GLY A 331 -1.70 4.91 -17.23
CA GLY A 331 -1.02 3.86 -16.47
C GLY A 331 -0.53 4.31 -15.10
N LEU A 332 0.20 3.47 -14.37
CA LEU A 332 0.86 3.83 -13.10
C LEU A 332 2.38 3.88 -13.29
N LEU A 333 2.98 5.05 -13.14
CA LEU A 333 4.43 5.26 -13.17
C LEU A 333 4.99 5.24 -11.76
N PHE A 334 6.16 4.60 -11.60
CA PHE A 334 6.84 4.50 -10.32
C PHE A 334 7.95 5.55 -10.15
N ASN A 335 7.82 6.41 -9.13
CA ASN A 335 8.84 7.35 -8.68
C ASN A 335 9.47 6.86 -7.37
N THR A 336 10.69 6.32 -7.47
CA THR A 336 11.47 5.75 -6.36
C THR A 336 11.68 6.70 -5.16
N THR A 337 11.66 8.01 -5.40
CA THR A 337 11.84 9.05 -4.37
C THR A 337 10.54 9.70 -3.92
N GLY A 338 9.41 9.30 -4.51
CA GLY A 338 8.08 9.77 -4.12
C GLY A 338 7.65 9.23 -2.76
N LYS A 339 6.53 9.76 -2.24
CA LYS A 339 5.96 9.27 -0.99
C LYS A 339 5.46 7.84 -1.15
N ARG A 340 5.81 7.03 -0.16
CA ARG A 340 5.36 5.64 0.04
C ARG A 340 5.29 5.41 1.54
N THR A 341 4.46 6.25 2.16
CA THR A 341 4.56 6.55 3.59
C THR A 341 3.23 6.35 4.28
N ILE A 342 3.24 5.66 5.41
CA ILE A 342 2.08 5.62 6.31
C ILE A 342 2.22 6.78 7.30
N TYR A 343 1.15 7.57 7.41
CA TYR A 343 1.04 8.65 8.37
C TYR A 343 0.06 8.27 9.49
N LYS A 344 0.40 8.68 10.71
CA LYS A 344 -0.46 8.63 11.89
C LYS A 344 -1.05 10.02 12.13
N PHE A 345 -2.33 10.06 12.48
CA PHE A 345 -3.07 11.26 12.86
C PHE A 345 -3.72 11.04 14.22
N ASP A 346 -3.90 12.11 14.97
CA ASP A 346 -4.73 12.10 16.18
C ASP A 346 -6.19 12.36 15.76
N LEU A 347 -7.11 11.54 16.25
CA LEU A 347 -8.54 11.75 16.06
C LEU A 347 -9.06 12.70 17.15
N ILE A 348 -9.45 13.90 16.74
CA ILE A 348 -9.82 14.99 17.64
C ILE A 348 -11.27 15.46 17.40
N ASP A 349 -11.71 16.46 18.15
CA ASP A 349 -13.04 17.09 18.02
C ASP A 349 -14.19 16.07 18.02
N HIS A 350 -14.14 15.13 18.96
CA HIS A 350 -15.12 14.05 19.09
C HIS A 350 -15.22 13.15 17.84
N GLY A 351 -14.15 13.06 17.04
CA GLY A 351 -14.14 12.32 15.78
C GLY A 351 -14.60 13.13 14.58
N HIS A 352 -14.46 14.45 14.62
CA HIS A 352 -14.76 15.31 13.48
C HIS A 352 -13.54 15.67 12.65
N ALA A 353 -12.33 15.58 13.21
CA ALA A 353 -11.13 16.07 12.57
C ALA A 353 -9.90 15.21 12.86
N LEU A 354 -8.91 15.35 11.99
CA LEU A 354 -7.58 14.75 12.10
C LEU A 354 -6.54 15.84 12.37
N ALA A 355 -5.60 15.59 13.28
CA ALA A 355 -4.52 16.51 13.59
C ALA A 355 -3.17 15.78 13.76
N ASN A 356 -2.09 16.55 13.91
CA ASN A 356 -0.74 16.05 14.24
C ASN A 356 -0.23 14.96 13.27
N LYS A 357 -0.43 15.18 11.97
CA LYS A 357 0.09 14.30 10.91
C LYS A 357 1.58 14.05 11.10
N ARG A 358 1.97 12.78 11.20
CA ARG A 358 3.37 12.37 11.37
C ARG A 358 3.65 11.04 10.66
N PRO A 359 4.77 10.90 9.95
CA PRO A 359 5.13 9.64 9.31
C PRO A 359 5.48 8.61 10.39
N ILE A 360 5.05 7.38 10.20
CA ILE A 360 5.49 6.24 11.02
C ILE A 360 6.25 5.20 10.20
N HIS A 361 6.00 5.12 8.90
CA HIS A 361 6.65 4.12 8.05
C HIS A 361 6.91 4.67 6.66
N TYR A 362 8.11 4.46 6.14
CA TYR A 362 8.46 4.67 4.75
C TYR A 362 8.81 3.31 4.14
N ASP A 363 8.06 2.88 3.13
CA ASP A 363 8.14 1.51 2.60
C ASP A 363 9.32 1.33 1.64
N ALA A 364 10.52 1.35 2.21
CA ALA A 364 11.76 1.11 1.47
C ALA A 364 12.00 -0.37 1.18
N ILE A 365 11.25 -1.29 1.78
CA ILE A 365 11.47 -2.75 1.67
C ILE A 365 10.52 -3.44 0.69
N GLY A 366 9.35 -2.83 0.41
CA GLY A 366 8.45 -3.20 -0.68
C GLY A 366 8.34 -2.10 -1.73
N THR A 367 7.11 -1.87 -2.21
CA THR A 367 6.78 -0.90 -3.26
C THR A 367 6.20 0.38 -2.68
N VAL A 368 4.92 0.31 -2.33
CA VAL A 368 4.12 1.34 -1.65
C VAL A 368 3.21 0.63 -0.64
N PRO A 369 2.89 1.28 0.49
CA PRO A 369 1.92 0.74 1.44
C PRO A 369 0.51 0.99 0.91
N ASP A 370 -0.13 -0.04 0.37
CA ASP A 370 -1.46 0.03 -0.25
C ASP A 370 -2.56 -0.09 0.84
N GLY A 371 -3.43 -1.10 0.78
CA GLY A 371 -4.40 -1.38 1.83
C GLY A 371 -3.74 -1.65 3.19
N LEU A 372 -4.23 -0.98 4.25
CA LEU A 372 -3.70 -1.10 5.61
C LEU A 372 -4.80 -1.34 6.64
N LYS A 373 -4.45 -2.00 7.74
CA LYS A 373 -5.35 -2.30 8.87
C LYS A 373 -4.59 -2.25 10.18
N VAL A 374 -5.30 -2.07 11.29
CA VAL A 374 -4.71 -2.05 12.64
C VAL A 374 -5.18 -3.28 13.42
N ALA A 375 -4.25 -4.02 13.99
CA ALA A 375 -4.52 -5.18 14.84
C ALA A 375 -5.06 -4.76 16.22
N ARG A 376 -5.63 -5.72 16.99
CA ARG A 376 -6.22 -5.45 18.32
C ARG A 376 -5.24 -4.84 19.33
N ASN A 377 -3.95 -5.16 19.19
CA ASN A 377 -2.89 -4.62 20.04
C ASN A 377 -2.37 -3.24 19.58
N GLY A 378 -2.97 -2.65 18.55
CA GLY A 378 -2.58 -1.34 18.01
C GLY A 378 -1.47 -1.38 16.96
N TRP A 379 -0.95 -2.55 16.61
CA TRP A 379 0.05 -2.68 15.54
C TRP A 379 -0.57 -2.45 14.17
N VAL A 380 0.21 -1.80 13.29
CA VAL A 380 -0.20 -1.46 11.93
C VAL A 380 0.31 -2.53 10.98
N VAL A 381 -0.57 -3.02 10.11
CA VAL A 381 -0.25 -3.99 9.07
C VAL A 381 -0.63 -3.37 7.72
N THR A 382 0.25 -3.46 6.74
CA THR A 382 0.01 -2.92 5.38
C THR A 382 0.35 -3.97 4.34
N ALA A 383 -0.48 -4.05 3.30
CA ALA A 383 -0.10 -4.62 2.03
C ALA A 383 1.00 -3.77 1.41
N SER A 384 2.04 -4.42 0.89
CA SER A 384 3.23 -3.76 0.36
C SER A 384 3.92 -4.71 -0.59
N GLY A 385 3.85 -4.45 -1.89
CA GLY A 385 4.46 -5.29 -2.92
C GLY A 385 4.13 -6.77 -2.72
N ASN A 386 5.15 -7.61 -2.53
CA ASN A 386 5.00 -9.06 -2.41
C ASN A 386 4.66 -9.56 -0.99
N GLY A 387 3.79 -8.87 -0.25
CA GLY A 387 3.35 -9.36 1.06
C GLY A 387 2.84 -8.29 2.01
N LEU A 388 2.96 -8.58 3.31
CA LEU A 388 2.49 -7.72 4.40
C LEU A 388 3.65 -7.25 5.26
N SER A 389 3.71 -5.97 5.56
CA SER A 389 4.63 -5.40 6.56
C SER A 389 3.88 -5.15 7.87
N VAL A 390 4.46 -5.57 9.00
CA VAL A 390 3.90 -5.41 10.34
C VAL A 390 4.82 -4.51 11.17
N MET A 391 4.26 -3.44 11.71
CA MET A 391 4.97 -2.48 12.55
C MET A 391 4.17 -2.14 13.80
N ASP A 392 4.83 -1.68 14.85
CA ASP A 392 4.13 -1.12 16.00
C ASP A 392 3.55 0.27 15.69
N GLU A 393 2.90 0.88 16.68
CA GLU A 393 2.26 2.19 16.54
C GLU A 393 3.24 3.37 16.40
N TYR A 394 4.54 3.14 16.58
CA TYR A 394 5.62 4.11 16.45
C TYR A 394 6.37 3.96 15.12
N GLY A 395 6.18 2.84 14.42
CA GLY A 395 6.81 2.56 13.14
C GLY A 395 7.95 1.55 13.18
N ASP A 396 8.24 0.96 14.34
CA ASP A 396 9.26 -0.08 14.42
C ASP A 396 8.79 -1.31 13.66
N MET A 397 9.53 -1.68 12.62
CA MET A 397 9.26 -2.88 11.84
C MET A 397 9.47 -4.12 12.71
N ILE A 398 8.45 -4.98 12.79
CA ILE A 398 8.47 -6.21 13.56
C ILE A 398 8.74 -7.40 12.63
N ALA A 399 7.95 -7.52 11.57
CA ALA A 399 8.08 -8.61 10.61
C ALA A 399 7.47 -8.25 9.26
N ARG A 400 7.86 -9.03 8.25
CA ARG A 400 7.25 -9.05 6.92
C ARG A 400 6.84 -10.46 6.56
N VAL A 401 5.63 -10.62 6.05
CA VAL A 401 5.15 -11.83 5.37
C VAL A 401 5.54 -11.71 3.90
N GLN A 402 6.01 -12.79 3.28
CA GLN A 402 6.37 -12.83 1.87
C GLN A 402 5.50 -13.83 1.10
N VAL A 403 5.07 -13.43 -0.10
CA VAL A 403 4.33 -14.25 -1.05
C VAL A 403 4.87 -14.05 -2.46
N ASN A 404 4.49 -14.93 -3.38
CA ASN A 404 4.96 -14.93 -4.77
C ASN A 404 4.08 -14.08 -5.73
N PHE A 405 3.21 -13.23 -5.21
CA PHE A 405 2.31 -12.36 -5.98
C PHE A 405 2.25 -10.97 -5.33
N THR A 406 1.77 -9.95 -6.04
CA THR A 406 1.59 -8.61 -5.44
C THR A 406 0.35 -8.62 -4.57
N VAL A 407 0.49 -8.23 -3.31
CA VAL A 407 -0.62 -8.02 -2.38
C VAL A 407 -1.02 -6.55 -2.44
N ASN A 408 -2.29 -6.30 -2.77
CA ASN A 408 -2.84 -4.95 -2.81
C ASN A 408 -3.59 -4.63 -1.51
N ASN A 409 -4.33 -5.62 -0.99
CA ASN A 409 -5.07 -5.46 0.26
C ASN A 409 -5.25 -6.81 0.96
N PHE A 410 -5.71 -6.79 2.18
CA PHE A 410 -5.91 -7.98 3.00
C PHE A 410 -7.01 -7.79 4.02
N VAL A 411 -7.52 -8.87 4.62
CA VAL A 411 -8.51 -8.82 5.69
C VAL A 411 -8.27 -9.91 6.70
N TRP A 412 -8.51 -9.63 7.98
CA TRP A 412 -8.61 -10.69 8.98
C TRP A 412 -9.97 -11.41 8.85
N SER A 413 -9.92 -12.73 8.80
CA SER A 413 -11.07 -13.65 8.88
C SER A 413 -11.01 -14.42 10.19
N ASP A 414 -11.77 -15.51 10.30
CA ASP A 414 -11.97 -16.34 11.50
C ASP A 414 -12.86 -15.67 12.56
N VAL A 415 -14.06 -16.25 12.74
CA VAL A 415 -15.09 -15.74 13.66
C VAL A 415 -14.66 -15.84 15.12
N ASP A 416 -13.77 -16.78 15.47
CA ASP A 416 -13.44 -17.05 16.86
C ASP A 416 -12.40 -16.06 17.36
N ASP A 417 -11.24 -15.95 16.69
CA ASP A 417 -10.13 -15.17 17.23
C ASP A 417 -9.50 -14.13 16.29
N TYR A 418 -9.93 -14.08 15.03
CA TYR A 418 -9.41 -13.17 14.02
C TYR A 418 -7.89 -13.31 13.80
N ARG A 419 -7.40 -14.55 13.72
CA ARG A 419 -5.97 -14.87 13.56
C ARG A 419 -5.57 -15.33 12.15
N GLU A 420 -6.56 -15.48 11.29
CA GLU A 420 -6.34 -15.79 9.89
C GLU A 420 -6.42 -14.50 9.07
N VAL A 421 -5.47 -14.31 8.15
CA VAL A 421 -5.46 -13.17 7.24
C VAL A 421 -5.53 -13.67 5.81
N TRP A 422 -6.43 -13.10 5.03
CA TRP A 422 -6.53 -13.33 3.60
C TRP A 422 -5.98 -12.13 2.85
N MET A 423 -5.07 -12.39 1.91
CA MET A 423 -4.41 -11.41 1.06
C MET A 423 -4.93 -11.57 -0.35
N VAL A 424 -5.25 -10.47 -1.01
CA VAL A 424 -5.65 -10.45 -2.42
C VAL A 424 -4.76 -9.47 -3.19
N GLY A 425 -4.57 -9.75 -4.47
CA GLY A 425 -3.91 -8.82 -5.37
C GLY A 425 -3.64 -9.44 -6.72
N GLN A 426 -2.57 -8.99 -7.38
CA GLN A 426 -2.29 -9.37 -8.76
C GLN A 426 -1.76 -10.80 -8.84
N GLY A 427 -2.57 -11.71 -9.38
CA GLY A 427 -2.17 -13.09 -9.69
C GLY A 427 -2.44 -14.11 -8.60
N GLY A 428 -2.82 -13.69 -7.39
CA GLY A 428 -3.01 -14.61 -6.28
C GLY A 428 -3.97 -14.14 -5.19
N VAL A 429 -4.50 -15.13 -4.50
CA VAL A 429 -5.10 -15.02 -3.18
C VAL A 429 -4.28 -15.90 -2.24
N GLY A 430 -3.77 -15.30 -1.17
CA GLY A 430 -2.95 -15.96 -0.16
C GLY A 430 -3.60 -15.93 1.21
N ARG A 431 -3.12 -16.78 2.11
CA ARG A 431 -3.62 -16.90 3.48
C ARG A 431 -2.47 -16.98 4.47
N VAL A 432 -2.51 -16.18 5.53
CA VAL A 432 -1.58 -16.21 6.65
C VAL A 432 -2.30 -16.73 7.88
N ARG A 433 -1.65 -17.63 8.63
CA ARG A 433 -2.06 -18.05 9.96
C ARG A 433 -0.94 -17.72 10.93
N TRP A 434 -1.26 -16.94 11.96
CA TRP A 434 -0.33 -16.41 12.96
C TRP A 434 -1.08 -16.05 14.25
N ASP A 435 -0.42 -15.47 15.25
CA ASP A 435 -1.03 -15.09 16.52
C ASP A 435 -1.47 -13.62 16.60
N LEU A 436 -1.20 -12.81 15.57
CA LEU A 436 -1.65 -11.42 15.52
C LEU A 436 -3.16 -11.33 15.21
N GLN A 437 -3.92 -10.93 16.23
CA GLN A 437 -5.37 -10.80 16.14
C GLN A 437 -5.80 -9.48 15.47
N GLY A 438 -6.65 -9.60 14.45
CA GLY A 438 -7.34 -8.48 13.82
C GLY A 438 -8.48 -7.92 14.68
N GLN A 439 -8.82 -6.65 14.45
CA GLN A 439 -10.05 -6.09 15.02
C GLN A 439 -11.27 -6.89 14.57
N LYS A 440 -12.27 -7.03 15.44
CA LYS A 440 -13.52 -7.69 15.08
C LYS A 440 -14.23 -6.84 14.02
N ALA A 441 -14.83 -7.50 13.04
CA ALA A 441 -15.77 -6.82 12.16
C ALA A 441 -16.96 -6.33 12.99
N VAL A 442 -17.43 -5.12 12.70
CA VAL A 442 -18.33 -4.37 13.59
C VAL A 442 -19.80 -4.58 13.22
#